data_AF-A0A382RA44-F1
#
_entry.id   AF-A0A382RA44-F1
#
_cell.length_a   1.000
_cell.length_b   1.000
_cell.length_c   1.000
_cell.angle_alpha   90.00
_cell.angle_beta   90.00
_cell.angle_gamma   90.00
#
_symmetry.space_group_name_H-M   'P 1'
#
loop_
_entity.id
_entity.type
_entity.pdbx_description
1 polymer ?
#
loop_
_entity_poly.entity_id
_entity_poly.type
_entity_poly.pdbx_seq_one_letter_code
_entity_poly.pdbx_strand_id
1 'polypeptide(L)'
;AKVAVMIDGCYWHGCPEHYRPPSTNPDYWREKIQANGQRDRETNKLLVAAGWLVLRYWEHETPEVVADQVVAAVVRRRTELGPPNLRSG
;
A
#
# COMPACT_ATOMS: atom_id res chain seq x y z
N ALA A 1 3.68 6.32 15.87
CA ALA A 1 3.53 5.04 15.14
C ALA A 1 3.98 5.25 13.71
N LYS A 2 4.79 4.35 13.14
CA LYS A 2 5.21 4.38 11.74
C LYS A 2 4.15 3.69 10.89
N VAL A 3 3.46 4.44 10.04
CA VAL A 3 2.42 3.94 9.11
C VAL A 3 2.71 4.51 7.73
N ALA A 4 2.74 3.65 6.72
CA ALA A 4 2.85 4.01 5.31
C ALA A 4 1.51 3.71 4.63
N VAL A 5 0.95 4.69 3.91
CA VAL A 5 -0.30 4.55 3.16
C VAL A 5 0.03 4.65 1.68
N MET A 6 -0.25 3.58 0.94
CA MET A 6 -0.04 3.48 -0.49
C MET A 6 -1.39 3.59 -1.19
N ILE A 7 -1.50 4.49 -2.18
CA ILE A 7 -2.69 4.62 -3.03
C ILE A 7 -2.26 4.23 -4.45
N ASP A 8 -2.71 3.07 -4.89
CA ASP A 8 -2.34 2.48 -6.16
C ASP A 8 -3.30 2.95 -7.26
N GLY A 9 -2.75 3.62 -8.26
CA GLY A 9 -3.52 3.96 -9.46
C GLY A 9 -3.94 2.70 -10.22
N CYS A 10 -5.22 2.59 -10.58
CA CYS A 10 -5.81 1.35 -11.10
C CYS A 10 -5.13 0.89 -12.38
N TYR A 11 -4.85 1.83 -13.27
CA TYR A 11 -4.19 1.53 -14.52
C TYR A 11 -2.73 1.09 -14.29
N TRP A 12 -1.97 1.86 -13.51
CA TRP A 12 -0.52 1.69 -13.36
C TRP A 12 -0.10 0.46 -12.56
N HIS A 13 -0.99 -0.03 -11.69
CA HIS A 13 -0.72 -1.15 -10.80
C HIS A 13 -1.57 -2.39 -11.13
N GLY A 14 -2.31 -2.37 -12.25
CA GLY A 14 -3.05 -3.54 -12.73
C GLY A 14 -4.21 -3.94 -11.82
N CYS A 15 -5.06 -2.97 -11.43
CA CYS A 15 -6.24 -3.21 -10.61
C CYS A 15 -7.12 -4.34 -11.19
N PRO A 16 -7.54 -5.33 -10.38
CA PRO A 16 -8.39 -6.43 -10.84
C PRO A 16 -9.73 -5.99 -11.44
N GLU A 17 -10.25 -4.82 -11.03
CA GLU A 17 -11.58 -4.33 -11.41
C GLU A 17 -11.54 -3.34 -12.57
N HIS A 18 -10.57 -2.43 -12.56
CA HIS A 18 -10.55 -1.27 -13.46
C HIS A 18 -9.43 -1.31 -14.51
N TYR A 19 -8.44 -2.19 -14.38
CA TYR A 19 -7.37 -2.27 -15.37
C TYR A 19 -7.89 -2.75 -16.72
N ARG A 20 -7.59 -1.98 -17.76
CA ARG A 20 -7.85 -2.36 -19.15
C ARG A 20 -6.53 -2.26 -19.92
N PRO A 21 -6.00 -3.37 -20.46
CA PRO A 21 -4.77 -3.32 -21.21
C PRO A 21 -4.97 -2.48 -22.49
N PRO A 22 -4.01 -1.60 -22.83
CA PRO A 22 -4.09 -0.83 -24.07
C PRO A 22 -3.89 -1.74 -25.29
N SER A 23 -4.53 -1.38 -26.40
CA SER A 23 -4.37 -2.08 -27.69
C SER A 23 -3.01 -1.81 -28.34
N THR A 24 -2.41 -0.65 -28.05
CA THR A 24 -1.10 -0.25 -28.59
C THR A 24 0.02 -0.74 -27.68
N ASN A 25 1.00 -1.43 -28.26
CA ASN A 25 2.20 -1.95 -27.59
C ASN A 25 1.88 -2.87 -26.39
N PRO A 26 1.04 -3.91 -26.57
CA PRO A 26 0.47 -4.68 -25.47
C PRO A 26 1.52 -5.42 -24.63
N ASP A 27 2.61 -5.89 -25.25
CA ASP A 27 3.65 -6.64 -24.54
C ASP A 27 4.49 -5.74 -23.63
N TYR A 28 4.87 -4.55 -24.12
CA TYR A 28 5.50 -3.53 -23.27
C TYR A 28 4.63 -3.20 -22.05
N TRP A 29 3.33 -3.00 -22.25
CA TRP A 29 2.43 -2.65 -21.16
C TRP A 29 2.24 -3.80 -20.18
N ARG A 30 2.13 -5.04 -20.66
CA ARG A 30 2.07 -6.24 -19.82
C ARG A 30 3.30 -6.34 -18.92
N GLU A 31 4.49 -6.22 -19.50
CA GLU A 31 5.76 -6.27 -18.77
C GLU A 31 5.88 -5.12 -17.76
N LYS A 32 5.52 -3.90 -18.17
CA LYS A 32 5.55 -2.73 -17.30
C LYS A 32 4.64 -2.89 -16.07
N ILE A 33 3.41 -3.34 -16.28
CA ILE A 33 2.45 -3.56 -15.19
C ILE A 33 2.92 -4.68 -14.26
N GLN A 34 3.45 -5.78 -14.80
CA GLN A 34 4.05 -6.85 -13.99
C GLN A 34 5.24 -6.36 -13.16
N ALA A 35 6.12 -5.55 -13.77
CA ALA A 35 7.27 -4.97 -13.07
C ALA A 35 6.84 -4.01 -11.95
N ASN A 36 5.79 -3.21 -12.16
CA ASN A 36 5.22 -2.36 -11.11
C ASN A 36 4.70 -3.21 -9.93
N GLY A 37 3.89 -4.23 -10.21
CA GLY A 37 3.41 -5.15 -9.16
C GLY A 37 4.54 -5.88 -8.42
N GLN A 38 5.67 -6.17 -9.08
CA GLN A 38 6.85 -6.71 -8.41
C GLN A 38 7.49 -5.68 -7.46
N ARG A 39 7.71 -4.45 -7.92
CA ARG A 39 8.26 -3.37 -7.08
C ARG A 39 7.35 -3.05 -5.90
N ASP A 40 6.04 -3.16 -6.08
CA ASP A 40 5.05 -2.98 -5.01
C ASP A 40 5.25 -4.00 -3.89
N ARG A 41 5.40 -5.28 -4.25
CA ARG A 41 5.66 -6.36 -3.30
C ARG A 41 6.99 -6.17 -2.58
N GLU A 42 8.03 -5.73 -3.29
CA GLU A 42 9.35 -5.45 -2.72
C GLU A 42 9.30 -4.27 -1.75
N THR A 43 8.65 -3.17 -2.13
CA THR A 43 8.47 -1.99 -1.29
C THR A 43 7.72 -2.35 0.00
N ASN A 44 6.64 -3.12 -0.10
CA ASN A 44 5.90 -3.59 1.07
C ASN A 44 6.79 -4.42 2.00
N LYS A 45 7.59 -5.35 1.47
CA LYS A 45 8.52 -6.15 2.26
C LYS A 45 9.55 -5.29 2.99
N LEU A 46 10.15 -4.31 2.30
CA LEU A 46 11.15 -3.42 2.88
C LEU A 46 10.57 -2.53 3.99
N LEU A 47 9.37 -1.96 3.77
CA LEU A 47 8.68 -1.15 4.76
C LEU A 47 8.32 -1.97 6.01
N VAL A 48 7.77 -3.16 5.83
CA VAL A 48 7.44 -4.06 6.94
C VAL A 48 8.71 -4.45 7.71
N ALA A 49 9.79 -4.80 7.02
CA ALA A 49 11.07 -5.13 7.66
C ALA A 49 11.65 -3.94 8.46
N ALA A 50 11.42 -2.71 8.00
CA ALA A 50 11.80 -1.48 8.71
C ALA A 50 10.82 -1.07 9.83
N GLY A 51 9.84 -1.92 10.16
CA GLY A 51 8.90 -1.71 11.26
C GLY A 51 7.71 -0.80 10.95
N TRP A 52 7.43 -0.54 9.67
CA TRP A 52 6.24 0.20 9.24
C TRP A 52 5.03 -0.72 9.15
N LEU A 53 3.87 -0.22 9.59
CA LEU A 53 2.59 -0.78 9.16
C LEU A 53 2.29 -0.24 7.75
N VAL A 54 2.08 -1.13 6.78
CA VAL A 54 1.75 -0.75 5.40
C VAL A 54 0.26 -0.97 5.18
N LEU A 55 -0.44 0.09 4.76
CA LEU A 55 -1.81 0.07 4.30
C LEU A 55 -1.81 0.41 2.82
N ARG A 56 -2.56 -0.32 2.00
CA ARG A 56 -2.57 -0.15 0.55
C ARG A 56 -4.02 -0.20 0.05
N TYR A 57 -4.37 0.79 -0.74
CA TYR A 57 -5.71 1.00 -1.28
C TYR A 57 -5.62 1.32 -2.76
N TRP A 58 -6.69 1.06 -3.49
CA TRP A 58 -6.82 1.45 -4.89
C TRP A 58 -7.37 2.87 -5.01
N GLU A 59 -7.00 3.58 -6.08
CA GLU A 59 -7.50 4.95 -6.35
C GLU A 59 -9.03 5.03 -6.53
N HIS A 60 -9.68 3.90 -6.83
CA HIS A 60 -11.13 3.84 -7.00
C HIS A 60 -11.89 3.67 -5.68
N GLU A 61 -11.17 3.42 -4.57
CA GLU A 61 -11.80 3.36 -3.26
C GLU A 61 -12.19 4.75 -2.79
N THR A 62 -13.33 4.84 -2.11
CA THR A 62 -13.88 6.09 -1.59
C THR A 62 -12.90 6.73 -0.59
N PRO A 63 -12.47 7.99 -0.78
CA PRO A 63 -11.51 8.65 0.10
C PRO A 63 -11.94 8.67 1.57
N GLU A 64 -13.23 8.85 1.85
CA GLU A 64 -13.79 8.86 3.19
C GLU A 64 -13.59 7.50 3.88
N VAL A 65 -13.90 6.40 3.18
CA VAL A 65 -13.73 5.04 3.70
C VAL A 65 -12.26 4.74 3.96
N VAL A 66 -11.39 5.09 3.01
CA VAL A 66 -9.94 4.90 3.16
C VAL A 66 -9.40 5.70 4.35
N ALA A 67 -9.83 6.96 4.50
CA ALA A 67 -9.42 7.82 5.60
C ALA A 67 -9.83 7.23 6.96
N ASP A 68 -11.07 6.76 7.10
CA ASP A 68 -11.56 6.13 8.33
C ASP A 68 -10.73 4.90 8.71
N GLN A 69 -10.41 4.04 7.73
CA GLN A 69 -9.57 2.87 7.96
C GLN A 69 -8.14 3.23 8.35
N VAL A 70 -7.55 4.25 7.73
CA VAL A 70 -6.22 4.77 8.08
C VAL A 70 -6.20 5.32 9.50
N VAL A 71 -7.19 6.12 9.88
CA VAL A 71 -7.31 6.67 11.24
C VAL A 71 -7.40 5.54 12.27
N ALA A 72 -8.28 4.57 12.04
CA ALA A 72 -8.44 3.42 12.93
C ALA A 72 -7.13 2.62 13.08
N ALA A 73 -6.41 2.38 11.98
CA ALA A 73 -5.13 1.68 12.00
C ALA A 73 -4.04 2.44 12.77
N VAL A 74 -3.95 3.77 12.59
CA VAL A 74 -3.00 4.63 13.31
C VAL A 74 -3.28 4.63 14.81
N VAL A 75 -4.55 4.74 15.22
CA VAL A 75 -4.95 4.71 16.63
C VAL A 75 -4.57 3.37 17.26
N ARG A 76 -4.97 2.25 16.63
CA ARG A 76 -4.63 0.91 17.11
C ARG A 76 -3.12 0.72 17.26
N ARG A 77 -2.35 1.10 16.25
CA ARG A 77 -0.88 0.96 16.25
C ARG A 77 -0.20 1.80 17.33
N ARG A 78 -0.74 2.98 17.64
CA ARG A 78 -0.26 3.81 18.76
C ARG A 78 -0.47 3.12 20.10
N THR A 79 -1.64 2.52 20.31
CA THR A 79 -1.97 1.78 21.54
C THR A 79 -1.07 0.55 21.71
N GLU A 80 -0.86 -0.24 20.64
CA GLU A 80 0.00 -1.43 20.66
C GLU A 80 1.47 -1.13 20.92
N LEU A 81 1.98 0.01 20.46
CA LEU A 81 3.39 0.38 20.65
C LEU A 81 3.68 0.91 22.07
N GLY A 82 2.65 1.27 22.85
CA GLY A 82 2.80 1.86 24.17
C GLY A 82 3.63 3.16 24.19
N PRO A 83 3.80 3.80 25.36
CA PRO A 83 4.77 4.88 25.52
C PRO A 83 6.20 4.36 25.29
N PRO A 84 7.14 5.19 24.78
CA PRO A 84 8.49 4.74 24.41
C PRO A 84 9.38 4.16 25.52
N ASN A 85 8.94 4.06 26.78
CA ASN A 85 9.79 3.69 27.92
C ASN A 85 9.21 2.53 28.74
N LEU A 86 9.32 1.30 28.22
CA LEU A 86 9.33 0.04 29.00
C LEU A 86 10.10 -1.09 28.24
N ARG A 87 11.13 -0.75 27.47
CA ARG A 87 12.04 -1.74 26.86
C ARG A 87 13.45 -1.56 27.40
N SER A 88 13.64 -1.94 28.66
CA SER A 88 14.94 -2.20 29.28
C SER A 88 14.86 -3.62 29.84
N GLY A 89 15.67 -4.52 29.28
CA GLY A 89 15.74 -5.93 29.64
C GLY A 89 16.48 -6.69 28.56
#